data_AF-A0A1I4I7N5-F1
#
_entry.id   AF-A0A1I4I7N5-F1
#
_cell.length_a   1.000
_cell.length_b   1.000
_cell.length_c   1.000
_cell.angle_alpha   90.00
_cell.angle_beta   90.00
_cell.angle_gamma   90.00
#
_symmetry.space_group_name_H-M   'P 1'
#
loop_
_entity.id
_entity.type
_entity.pdbx_description
1 polymer ?
#
loop_
_entity_poly.entity_id
_entity_poly.type
_entity_poly.pdbx_seq_one_letter_code
_entity_poly.pdbx_strand_id
1 'polypeptide(L)'
;MSAPVCNSKLQCQRNGLAGTAAFLSAVILGWAGYDVYGAGLSLSAAAMFVTLLAPVWLSVGYVAVMRWQARAVGWVGLAIAAGGTAWGVFVLNGVTRL
;
A
#
# COMPACT_ATOMS: atom_id res chain seq x y z
N MET A 1 16.23 15.96 -7.13
CA MET A 1 14.98 15.26 -7.48
C MET A 1 13.88 16.30 -7.58
N SER A 2 13.48 16.67 -8.79
CA SER A 2 12.37 17.62 -8.99
C SER A 2 11.07 16.86 -8.73
N ALA A 3 10.39 17.14 -7.62
CA ALA A 3 9.04 16.62 -7.41
C ALA A 3 8.18 17.03 -8.62
N PRO A 4 7.33 16.13 -9.16
CA PRO A 4 6.47 16.47 -10.29
C PRO A 4 5.68 17.72 -9.94
N VAL A 5 5.97 18.82 -10.66
CA VAL A 5 5.29 20.10 -10.44
C VAL A 5 3.83 19.88 -10.76
N CYS A 6 2.98 19.93 -9.75
CA CYS A 6 1.54 19.75 -9.94
C CYS A 6 1.00 20.86 -10.82
N ASN A 7 0.28 20.52 -11.89
CA ASN A 7 -0.38 21.52 -12.74
C ASN A 7 -1.67 22.09 -12.13
N SER A 8 -2.20 21.48 -11.06
CA SER A 8 -3.40 21.96 -10.37
C SER A 8 -3.45 21.55 -8.90
N LYS A 9 -4.21 22.29 -8.08
CA LYS A 9 -4.46 21.98 -6.66
C LYS A 9 -5.03 20.57 -6.47
N LEU A 10 -6.00 20.18 -7.31
CA LEU A 10 -6.64 18.87 -7.26
C LEU A 10 -5.64 17.73 -7.57
N GLN A 11 -4.75 17.92 -8.54
CA GLN A 11 -3.70 16.94 -8.84
C GLN A 11 -2.73 16.78 -7.68
N CYS A 12 -2.34 17.88 -7.03
CA CYS A 12 -1.48 17.85 -5.86
C CYS A 12 -2.15 17.15 -4.66
N GLN A 13 -3.43 17.42 -4.40
CA GLN A 13 -4.19 16.75 -3.35
C GLN A 13 -4.29 15.23 -3.60
N ARG A 14 -4.62 14.81 -4.83
CA ARG A 14 -4.67 13.38 -5.19
C ARG A 14 -3.32 12.68 -5.04
N ASN A 15 -2.25 13.31 -5.49
CA ASN A 15 -0.89 12.79 -5.32
C ASN A 15 -0.50 12.67 -3.83
N GLY A 16 -0.87 13.67 -3.02
CA GLY A 16 -0.68 13.64 -1.58
C GLY A 16 -1.42 12.49 -0.92
N LEU A 17 -2.73 12.37 -1.19
CA LEU A 17 -3.58 11.28 -0.69
C LEU A 17 -3.05 9.90 -1.07
N ALA A 18 -2.71 9.70 -2.35
CA ALA A 18 -2.14 8.44 -2.82
C ALA A 18 -0.79 8.14 -2.16
N GLY A 19 0.04 9.17 -1.95
CA GLY A 19 1.30 9.06 -1.23
C GLY A 19 1.11 8.63 0.22
N THR A 20 0.15 9.23 0.93
CA THR A 20 -0.20 8.86 2.31
C THR A 20 -0.73 7.44 2.38
N ALA A 21 -1.62 7.05 1.47
CA ALA A 21 -2.15 5.69 1.40
C ALA A 21 -1.01 4.67 1.16
N ALA A 22 -0.10 4.94 0.23
CA ALA A 22 1.07 4.08 0.01
C ALA A 22 2.01 4.03 1.21
N PHE A 23 2.22 5.14 1.93
CA PHE A 23 3.00 5.14 3.16
C PHE A 23 2.36 4.24 4.23
N LEU A 24 1.05 4.38 4.46
CA LEU A 24 0.32 3.52 5.39
C LEU A 24 0.36 2.05 4.95
N SER A 25 0.22 1.78 3.66
CA SER A 25 0.39 0.43 3.10
C SER A 25 1.77 -0.15 3.39
N ALA A 26 2.84 0.65 3.27
CA ALA A 26 4.19 0.20 3.62
C ALA A 26 4.34 -0.11 5.12
N VAL A 27 3.73 0.69 5.99
CA VAL A 27 3.70 0.44 7.44
C VAL A 27 2.96 -0.86 7.75
N ILE A 28 1.80 -1.09 7.13
CA ILE A 28 1.01 -2.33 7.25
C ILE A 28 1.86 -3.54 6.85
N LEU A 29 2.58 -3.47 5.73
CA LEU A 29 3.47 -4.55 5.28
C LEU A 29 4.63 -4.81 6.25
N GLY A 30 5.22 -3.75 6.79
CA GLY A 30 6.27 -3.87 7.81
C GLY A 30 5.76 -4.54 9.08
N TRP A 31 4.57 -4.16 9.53
CA TRP A 31 3.92 -4.77 10.69
C TRP A 31 3.59 -6.25 10.45
N ALA A 32 2.98 -6.56 9.31
CA ALA A 32 2.69 -7.92 8.88
C ALA A 32 3.97 -8.80 8.83
N GLY A 33 5.07 -8.25 8.32
CA GLY A 33 6.36 -8.96 8.29
C GLY A 33 6.91 -9.24 9.68
N TYR A 34 6.77 -8.30 10.61
CA TYR A 34 7.14 -8.48 12.01
C TYR A 34 6.32 -9.59 12.67
N ASP A 35 4.99 -9.59 12.48
CA ASP A 35 4.10 -10.61 13.05
C ASP A 35 4.44 -12.01 12.50
N VAL A 36 4.68 -12.15 11.19
CA VAL A 36 5.08 -13.44 10.58
C VAL A 36 6.40 -13.94 11.15
N TYR A 37 7.39 -13.06 11.31
CA TYR A 37 8.69 -13.42 11.87
C TYR A 37 8.60 -13.82 13.35
N GLY A 38 7.81 -13.07 14.14
CA GLY A 38 7.64 -13.30 15.57
C GLY A 38 6.74 -14.49 15.93
N ALA A 39 5.73 -14.79 15.11
CA ALA A 39 4.75 -15.84 15.39
C ALA A 39 5.23 -17.26 15.03
N GLY A 40 6.39 -17.40 14.38
CA GLY A 40 6.93 -18.71 13.99
C GLY A 40 6.02 -19.48 13.03
N LEU A 41 5.30 -18.76 12.16
CA LEU A 41 4.36 -19.37 11.21
C LEU A 41 5.06 -20.38 10.29
N SER A 42 4.33 -21.43 9.92
CA SER A 42 4.80 -22.35 8.88
C SER A 42 4.96 -21.61 7.55
N LEU A 43 5.86 -22.08 6.69
CA LEU A 43 6.14 -21.44 5.40
C LEU A 43 4.88 -21.29 4.54
N SER A 44 3.97 -22.26 4.57
CA SER A 44 2.70 -22.23 3.84
C SER A 44 1.73 -21.19 4.40
N ALA A 45 1.63 -21.04 5.73
CA ALA A 45 0.82 -20.01 6.36
C ALA A 45 1.38 -18.61 6.10
N ALA A 46 2.70 -18.45 6.17
CA ALA A 46 3.37 -17.19 5.81
C ALA A 46 3.13 -16.81 4.34
N ALA A 47 3.25 -17.77 3.42
CA ALA A 47 2.97 -17.54 2.00
C ALA A 47 1.51 -17.14 1.75
N MET A 48 0.55 -17.79 2.40
CA MET A 48 -0.86 -17.43 2.33
C MET A 48 -1.14 -16.03 2.89
N PHE A 49 -0.46 -15.66 3.97
CA PHE A 49 -0.60 -14.34 4.57
C PHE A 49 -0.03 -13.24 3.65
N VAL A 50 1.11 -13.49 3.02
CA VAL A 50 1.71 -12.57 2.04
C VAL A 50 0.82 -12.40 0.80
N THR A 51 0.19 -13.47 0.30
CA THR A 51 -0.72 -13.37 -0.84
C THR A 51 -2.01 -12.61 -0.50
N LEU A 52 -2.54 -12.77 0.72
CA LEU A 52 -3.65 -11.95 1.21
C LEU A 52 -3.34 -10.45 1.22
N LEU A 53 -2.07 -10.09 1.43
CA LEU A 53 -1.60 -8.71 1.40
C LEU A 53 -1.17 -8.22 0.00
N ALA A 54 -1.39 -9.00 -1.07
CA ALA A 54 -1.07 -8.58 -2.44
C ALA A 54 -1.67 -7.22 -2.85
N PRO A 55 -2.92 -6.86 -2.48
CA PRO A 55 -3.45 -5.53 -2.76
C PRO A 55 -2.67 -4.39 -2.08
N VAL A 56 -2.09 -4.65 -0.90
CA VAL A 56 -1.26 -3.70 -0.16
C VAL A 56 0.09 -3.52 -0.87
N TRP A 57 0.71 -4.62 -1.32
CA TRP A 57 1.91 -4.59 -2.16
C TRP A 57 1.71 -3.82 -3.46
N LEU A 58 0.58 -4.06 -4.15
CA LEU A 58 0.22 -3.34 -5.37
C LEU A 58 0.06 -1.84 -5.13
N SER A 59 -0.48 -1.44 -3.98
CA SER A 59 -0.64 -0.03 -3.61
C SER A 59 0.69 0.70 -3.51
N VAL A 60 1.66 0.09 -2.80
CA VAL A 60 3.02 0.63 -2.66
C VAL A 60 3.73 0.64 -4.01
N GLY A 61 3.71 -0.49 -4.73
CA GLY A 61 4.38 -0.64 -6.01
C GLY A 61 3.87 0.33 -7.06
N TYR A 62 2.55 0.52 -7.15
CA TYR A 62 1.95 1.47 -8.09
C TYR A 62 2.42 2.91 -7.83
N VAL A 63 2.35 3.37 -6.57
CA VAL A 63 2.76 4.74 -6.23
C VAL A 63 4.27 4.93 -6.40
N ALA A 64 5.08 3.91 -6.07
CA ALA A 64 6.52 3.93 -6.31
C ALA A 64 6.86 4.06 -7.80
N VAL A 65 6.21 3.27 -8.66
CA VAL A 65 6.39 3.34 -10.12
C VAL A 65 5.97 4.71 -10.66
N MET A 66 4.82 5.24 -10.21
CA MET A 66 4.36 6.56 -10.66
C MET A 66 5.33 7.67 -10.25
N ARG A 67 5.87 7.63 -9.02
CA ARG A 67 6.90 8.57 -8.57
C ARG A 67 8.19 8.43 -9.37
N TRP A 68 8.62 7.20 -9.66
CA TRP A 68 9.81 6.95 -10.46
C TRP A 68 9.70 7.49 -11.89
N GLN A 69 8.52 7.38 -12.50
CA GLN A 69 8.23 7.95 -13.82
C GLN A 69 7.91 9.45 -13.79
N ALA A 70 7.97 10.11 -12.62
CA ALA A 70 7.53 11.49 -12.41
C ALA A 70 6.10 11.77 -12.93
N ARG A 71 5.22 10.75 -12.87
CA ARG A 71 3.82 10.84 -13.31
C ARG A 71 2.90 11.16 -12.15
N ALA A 72 1.84 11.90 -12.45
CA ALA A 72 0.79 12.15 -11.48
C ALA A 72 -0.12 10.92 -11.34
N VAL A 73 -0.60 10.70 -10.12
CA VAL A 73 -1.54 9.64 -9.79
C VAL A 73 -2.94 10.07 -10.23
N GLY A 74 -3.51 9.30 -11.17
CA GLY A 74 -4.90 9.44 -11.58
C GLY A 74 -5.89 8.86 -10.56
N TRP A 75 -7.19 9.00 -10.82
CA TRP A 75 -8.24 8.47 -9.95
C TRP A 75 -8.17 6.94 -9.76
N VAL A 76 -7.84 6.21 -10.82
CA VAL A 76 -7.64 4.75 -10.75
C VAL A 76 -6.49 4.42 -9.80
N GLY A 77 -5.37 5.14 -9.91
CA GLY A 77 -4.23 4.95 -9.04
C GLY A 77 -4.51 5.29 -7.57
N LEU A 78 -5.32 6.33 -7.33
CA LEU A 78 -5.79 6.66 -5.99
C LEU A 78 -6.68 5.54 -5.42
N ALA A 79 -7.59 4.99 -6.23
CA ALA A 79 -8.44 3.88 -5.81
C ALA A 79 -7.64 2.62 -5.49
N ILE A 80 -6.59 2.32 -6.27
CA ILE A 80 -5.66 1.21 -5.97
C ILE A 80 -4.99 1.47 -4.62
N ALA A 81 -4.37 2.65 -4.44
CA ALA A 81 -3.62 2.95 -3.23
C ALA A 81 -4.52 2.97 -1.97
N ALA A 82 -5.66 3.65 -2.03
CA ALA A 82 -6.61 3.72 -0.92
C ALA A 82 -7.29 2.37 -0.65
N GLY A 83 -7.70 1.67 -1.72
CA GLY A 83 -8.35 0.36 -1.63
C GLY A 83 -7.43 -0.71 -1.04
N GLY A 84 -6.18 -0.78 -1.48
CA GLY A 84 -5.23 -1.72 -0.88
C GLY A 84 -4.86 -1.36 0.55
N THR A 85 -4.77 -0.07 0.91
CA THR A 85 -4.60 0.35 2.30
C THR A 85 -5.77 -0.12 3.18
N ALA A 86 -7.01 0.13 2.74
CA ALA A 86 -8.21 -0.28 3.46
C ALA A 86 -8.29 -1.81 3.59
N TRP A 87 -7.92 -2.54 2.53
CA TRP A 87 -7.82 -4.00 2.56
C TRP A 87 -6.79 -4.50 3.56
N GLY A 88 -5.60 -3.87 3.61
CA GLY A 88 -4.57 -4.21 4.59
C GLY A 88 -5.05 -4.05 6.04
N VAL A 89 -5.76 -2.96 6.33
CA VAL A 89 -6.40 -2.76 7.64
C VAL A 89 -7.44 -3.84 7.93
N PHE A 90 -8.26 -4.20 6.94
CA PHE A 90 -9.24 -5.27 7.08
C PHE A 90 -8.57 -6.63 7.37
N VAL A 91 -7.53 -7.01 6.64
CA VAL A 91 -6.82 -8.28 6.86
C VAL A 91 -6.18 -8.33 8.25
N LEU A 92 -5.48 -7.26 8.65
CA LEU A 92 -4.80 -7.19 9.95
C LEU A 92 -5.75 -7.15 11.16
N ASN A 93 -7.02 -6.80 10.98
CA ASN A 93 -7.99 -6.71 12.08
C ASN A 93 -9.08 -7.80 12.04
N GLY A 94 -9.44 -8.28 10.84
CA GLY A 94 -10.53 -9.22 10.63
C GLY A 94 -10.06 -10.67 10.49
N VAL A 95 -8.97 -10.91 9.74
CA VAL A 95 -8.52 -12.28 9.43
C VAL A 95 -7.61 -12.84 10.52
N THR A 96 -6.79 -12.01 11.15
CA THR A 96 -5.88 -12.41 12.24
C THR A 96 -6.57 -12.64 13.59
N ARG A 97 -7.87 -12.31 13.73
CA ARG A 97 -8.66 -12.51 14.95
C ARG A 97 -9.66 -13.67 14.88
N LEU A 98 -9.68 -14.40 13.75
CA LEU A 98 -10.47 -15.62 13.56
C LEU A 98 -9.60 -16.85 13.87
#